data_AF-A0A3G6NDM2-F1
#
_entry.id   AF-A0A3G6NDM2-F1
#
_cell.length_a   1.000
_cell.length_b   1.000
_cell.length_c   1.000
_cell.angle_alpha   90.00
_cell.angle_beta   90.00
_cell.angle_gamma   90.00
#
_symmetry.space_group_name_H-M   'P 1'
#
loop_
_entity.id
_entity.type
_entity.pdbx_description
1 polymer ?
#
loop_
_entity_poly.entity_id
_entity_poly.type
_entity_poly.pdbx_seq_one_letter_code
_entity_poly.pdbx_strand_id
1 'polypeptide(L)'
;MATATTKCNISFQIYYTSSIPTTGATASFRYKIKDSAGSYTQYDITSVPASGGAISIPNIQVTGEYEYILELSANGVSDTHTGTFNVEKCTPPACEIPVIKNVYLGEGDQIIMDYPVDEVDLYAIEYQIATDDKFTNIVQVRVVMGSDYTPIEFIEMNDGTITNETAYYIRARRHCSKSVVSDWSNVFGFRSGKWGVRRVLEAYCLPANYDLDKKSICQTGGVWKKQVILDTPEPRAGSFIFLIDGITSAIPGNLREFESDNPVGFNQHGIRWIRFEAPDWSIIYNVDPKIGKIIDISSYCES
;
A
#
# COMPACT_ATOMS: atom_id res chain seq x y z
N MET A 1 15.41 -23.71 17.64
CA MET A 1 14.35 -22.72 17.35
C MET A 1 14.55 -21.54 18.28
N ALA A 2 14.83 -20.36 17.76
CA ALA A 2 14.88 -19.13 18.56
C ALA A 2 13.48 -18.52 18.55
N THR A 3 12.80 -18.50 19.69
CA THR A 3 11.52 -17.81 19.85
C THR A 3 11.79 -16.32 20.06
N ALA A 4 11.41 -15.49 19.10
CA ALA A 4 11.40 -14.05 19.29
C ALA A 4 10.28 -13.69 20.28
N THR A 5 10.64 -13.32 21.51
CA THR A 5 9.69 -12.74 22.47
C THR A 5 9.38 -11.30 22.09
N THR A 6 8.13 -11.03 21.75
CA THR A 6 7.59 -9.71 21.40
C THR A 6 7.67 -8.75 22.59
N LYS A 7 7.97 -7.47 22.31
CA LYS A 7 8.24 -6.43 23.31
C LYS A 7 7.43 -5.18 22.96
N CYS A 8 6.72 -4.62 23.93
CA CYS A 8 5.94 -3.38 23.78
C CYS A 8 6.51 -2.25 24.62
N ASN A 9 6.29 -1.02 24.13
CA ASN A 9 6.56 0.19 24.88
C ASN A 9 5.23 0.73 25.41
N ILE A 10 5.18 1.10 26.69
CA ILE A 10 4.01 1.72 27.30
C ILE A 10 4.33 3.18 27.59
N SER A 11 3.45 4.07 27.16
CA SER A 11 3.58 5.50 27.41
C SER A 11 2.41 6.00 28.24
N PHE A 12 2.69 6.80 29.26
CA PHE A 12 1.67 7.44 30.09
C PHE A 12 2.11 8.85 30.50
N GLN A 13 1.12 9.70 30.77
CA GLN A 13 1.34 11.06 31.25
C GLN A 13 1.52 11.04 32.76
N ILE A 14 2.48 11.82 33.24
CA ILE A 14 2.70 12.02 34.67
C ILE A 14 2.23 13.41 35.07
N TYR A 15 1.40 13.49 36.11
CA TYR A 15 0.92 14.74 36.68
C TYR A 15 1.44 14.85 38.10
N TYR A 16 2.11 15.95 38.40
CA TYR A 16 2.64 16.24 39.73
C TYR A 16 2.65 17.74 40.03
N THR A 17 2.68 18.07 41.31
CA THR A 17 2.91 19.42 41.84
C THR A 17 4.21 19.42 42.62
N SER A 18 5.10 20.37 42.34
CA SER A 18 6.37 20.49 43.06
C SER A 18 6.48 21.85 43.71
N SER A 19 6.87 21.88 44.98
CA SER A 19 7.23 23.09 45.72
C SER A 19 8.70 23.50 45.51
N ILE A 20 9.47 22.68 44.77
CA ILE A 20 10.89 22.90 44.43
C ILE A 20 11.12 22.81 42.91
N PRO A 21 12.17 23.45 42.36
CA PRO A 21 12.52 23.28 40.95
C PRO A 21 12.77 21.80 40.61
N THR A 22 12.20 21.31 39.51
CA THR A 22 12.37 19.92 39.05
C THR A 22 13.55 19.73 38.09
N THR A 23 14.43 20.73 37.98
CA THR A 23 15.66 20.64 37.18
C THR A 23 16.55 19.54 37.75
N GLY A 24 16.77 18.46 36.99
CA GLY A 24 17.52 17.29 37.44
C GLY A 24 16.71 16.29 38.27
N ALA A 25 15.38 16.39 38.28
CA ALA A 25 14.53 15.37 38.87
C ALA A 25 14.66 14.03 38.13
N THR A 26 14.66 12.95 38.90
CA THR A 26 14.71 11.57 38.41
C THR A 26 13.45 10.84 38.85
N ALA A 27 13.10 9.76 38.15
CA ALA A 27 12.06 8.86 38.61
C ALA A 27 12.52 7.41 38.52
N SER A 28 11.98 6.57 39.39
CA SER A 28 12.11 5.12 39.29
C SER A 28 10.72 4.51 39.16
N PHE A 29 10.48 3.80 38.06
CA PHE A 29 9.24 3.08 37.83
C PHE A 29 9.47 1.59 38.04
N ARG A 30 8.80 1.03 39.04
CA ARG A 30 8.83 -0.39 39.36
C ARG A 30 7.50 -1.01 38.98
N TYR A 31 7.50 -2.10 38.22
CA TYR A 31 6.26 -2.79 37.82
C TYR A 31 6.37 -4.31 37.89
N LYS A 32 5.23 -4.97 38.07
CA LYS A 32 5.07 -6.43 37.89
C LYS A 32 3.63 -6.76 37.53
N ILE A 33 3.40 -7.98 37.06
CA ILE A 33 2.04 -8.49 36.86
C ILE A 33 1.35 -8.52 38.22
N LYS A 34 0.15 -7.96 38.29
CA LYS A 34 -0.66 -7.91 39.51
C LYS A 34 -0.89 -9.34 40.03
N ASP A 35 -0.85 -9.49 41.35
CA ASP A 35 -0.96 -10.78 42.05
C ASP A 35 0.13 -11.82 41.71
N SER A 36 1.17 -11.44 40.97
CA SER A 36 2.33 -12.33 40.74
C SER A 36 3.26 -12.37 41.95
N ALA A 37 3.79 -13.57 42.23
CA ALA A 37 4.84 -13.80 43.23
C ALA A 37 6.22 -13.30 42.78
N GLY A 38 6.33 -12.73 41.57
CA GLY A 38 7.60 -12.23 41.01
C GLY A 38 8.08 -10.94 41.65
N SER A 39 9.37 -10.65 41.49
CA SER A 39 9.96 -9.36 41.86
C SER A 39 9.55 -8.25 40.89
N TYR A 40 9.53 -7.02 41.37
CA TYR A 40 9.36 -5.85 40.51
C TYR A 40 10.52 -5.71 39.51
N THR A 41 10.20 -5.40 38.26
CA THR A 41 11.15 -4.89 37.28
C THR A 41 11.27 -3.38 37.48
N GLN A 42 12.49 -2.86 37.56
CA GLN A 42 12.76 -1.44 37.74
C GLN A 42 13.23 -0.80 36.43
N TYR A 43 12.72 0.40 36.15
CA TYR A 43 13.14 1.25 35.05
C TYR A 43 13.38 2.67 35.55
N ASP A 44 14.62 3.14 35.40
CA ASP A 44 15.02 4.46 35.87
C ASP A 44 14.89 5.51 34.76
N ILE A 45 14.27 6.64 35.11
CA ILE A 45 13.98 7.78 34.25
C ILE A 45 14.89 8.91 34.68
N THR A 46 15.90 9.19 33.86
CA THR A 46 16.98 10.14 34.19
C THR A 46 16.59 11.61 34.02
N SER A 47 15.49 11.89 33.32
CA SER A 47 14.94 13.23 33.16
C SER A 47 13.42 13.16 33.19
N VAL A 48 12.83 13.61 34.29
CA VAL A 48 11.37 13.68 34.44
C VAL A 48 10.84 14.84 33.58
N PRO A 49 9.88 14.61 32.67
CA PRO A 49 9.27 15.68 31.89
C PRO A 49 8.45 16.61 32.80
N ALA A 50 8.16 17.83 32.35
CA ALA A 50 7.24 18.73 33.04
C ALA A 50 5.88 18.05 33.31
N SER A 51 5.18 18.47 34.35
CA SER A 51 3.84 17.95 34.70
C SER A 51 2.90 17.96 33.47
N GLY A 52 2.26 16.83 33.20
CA GLY A 52 1.48 16.55 31.98
C GLY A 52 2.29 15.92 30.83
N GLY A 53 3.61 15.85 30.96
CA GLY A 53 4.50 15.21 29.99
C GLY A 53 4.43 13.68 30.03
N ALA A 54 4.82 13.06 28.92
CA ALA A 54 4.79 11.62 28.76
C ALA A 54 6.11 10.96 29.13
N ILE A 55 6.04 9.82 29.81
CA ILE A 55 7.17 8.89 29.98
C ILE A 55 6.87 7.58 29.27
N SER A 56 7.90 6.96 28.71
CA SER A 56 7.78 5.71 27.95
C SER A 56 8.67 4.63 28.56
N ILE A 57 8.09 3.45 28.78
CA ILE A 57 8.73 2.30 29.39
C ILE A 57 8.86 1.21 28.34
N PRO A 58 10.09 0.81 27.98
CA PRO A 58 10.30 -0.16 26.94
C PRO A 58 10.15 -1.60 27.45
N ASN A 59 9.97 -2.52 26.51
CA ASN A 59 10.18 -3.96 26.67
C ASN A 59 9.21 -4.74 27.57
N ILE A 60 7.94 -4.33 27.65
CA ILE A 60 6.91 -5.11 28.34
C ILE A 60 6.43 -6.26 27.43
N GLN A 61 6.50 -7.50 27.91
CA GLN A 61 6.37 -8.70 27.07
C GLN A 61 5.06 -9.46 27.25
N VAL A 62 4.38 -9.28 28.38
CA VAL A 62 3.25 -10.14 28.77
C VAL A 62 1.99 -9.30 28.83
N THR A 63 0.89 -9.85 28.32
CA THR A 63 -0.45 -9.27 28.46
C THR A 63 -0.97 -9.51 29.87
N GLY A 64 -1.62 -8.52 30.46
CA GLY A 64 -2.24 -8.64 31.78
C GLY A 64 -2.43 -7.30 32.47
N GLU A 65 -3.02 -7.35 33.66
CA GLU A 65 -3.06 -6.22 34.58
C GLU A 65 -1.72 -6.16 35.34
N TYR A 66 -1.09 -5.00 35.32
CA TYR A 66 0.14 -4.72 36.03
C TYR A 66 -0.14 -3.78 37.19
N GLU A 67 0.58 -4.00 38.29
CA GLU A 67 0.71 -3.00 39.35
C GLU A 67 2.06 -2.31 39.25
N TYR A 68 2.08 -1.02 39.58
CA TYR A 68 3.30 -0.21 39.52
C TYR A 68 3.48 0.69 40.74
N ILE A 69 4.74 1.05 40.95
CA ILE A 69 5.20 2.03 41.93
C ILE A 69 6.08 3.03 41.17
N LEU A 70 5.63 4.28 41.09
CA LEU A 70 6.39 5.40 40.55
C LEU A 70 6.95 6.20 41.73
N GLU A 71 8.27 6.28 41.82
CA GLU A 71 8.98 7.11 42.78
C GLU A 71 9.61 8.29 42.05
N LEU A 72 9.27 9.51 42.46
CA LEU A 72 9.81 10.75 41.91
C LEU A 72 10.76 11.37 42.93
N SER A 73 11.97 11.71 42.50
CA SER A 73 13.01 12.28 43.37
C SER A 73 13.56 13.59 42.81
N ALA A 74 13.56 14.64 43.63
CA ALA A 74 14.11 15.95 43.31
C ALA A 74 14.79 16.58 44.54
N ASN A 75 16.04 17.03 44.40
CA ASN A 75 16.83 17.69 45.46
C ASN A 75 16.80 16.98 46.83
N GLY A 76 16.86 15.64 46.84
CA GLY A 76 16.86 14.84 48.07
C GLY A 76 15.48 14.62 48.71
N VAL A 77 14.41 15.12 48.10
CA VAL A 77 13.02 14.81 48.47
C VAL A 77 12.46 13.79 47.49
N SER A 78 11.83 12.75 48.00
CA SER A 78 11.17 11.71 47.20
C SER A 78 9.69 11.62 47.53
N ASP A 79 8.85 11.41 46.52
CA ASP A 79 7.44 11.06 46.68
C ASP A 79 7.11 9.80 45.87
N THR A 80 6.10 9.05 46.31
CA THR A 80 5.73 7.76 45.72
C THR A 80 4.25 7.69 45.40
N HIS A 81 3.95 7.15 44.22
CA HIS A 81 2.59 6.86 43.77
C HIS A 81 2.49 5.41 43.34
N THR A 82 1.37 4.76 43.64
CA THR A 82 1.08 3.39 43.23
C THR A 82 -0.20 3.34 42.43
N GLY A 83 -0.27 2.42 41.47
CA GLY A 83 -1.44 2.27 40.63
C GLY A 83 -1.41 0.99 39.81
N THR A 84 -2.35 0.88 38.89
CA THR A 84 -2.48 -0.25 37.97
C THR A 84 -2.59 0.22 36.52
N PHE A 85 -2.11 -0.60 35.59
CA PHE A 85 -2.35 -0.42 34.15
C PHE A 85 -2.61 -1.76 33.47
N ASN A 86 -3.42 -1.76 32.42
CA ASN A 86 -3.71 -2.96 31.64
C ASN A 86 -2.90 -2.99 30.36
N VAL A 87 -2.36 -4.17 30.07
CA VAL A 87 -1.65 -4.49 28.83
C VAL A 87 -2.47 -5.56 28.10
N GLU A 88 -3.32 -5.14 27.18
CA GLU A 88 -4.27 -6.05 26.55
C GLU A 88 -3.62 -6.95 25.49
N LYS A 89 -2.78 -6.40 24.62
CA LYS A 89 -2.08 -7.14 23.56
C LYS A 89 -0.66 -6.61 23.37
N CYS A 90 0.33 -7.48 23.62
CA CYS A 90 1.74 -7.24 23.25
C CYS A 90 2.12 -7.81 21.88
N THR A 91 1.14 -8.34 21.14
CA THR A 91 1.30 -8.63 19.72
C THR A 91 1.11 -7.34 18.94
N PRO A 92 2.08 -6.89 18.11
CA PRO A 92 1.68 -6.07 16.96
C PRO A 92 0.58 -6.85 16.24
N PRO A 93 -0.44 -6.20 15.67
CA PRO A 93 -1.41 -6.91 14.83
C PRO A 93 -0.59 -7.84 13.94
N ALA A 94 -0.81 -9.16 14.10
CA ALA A 94 -0.05 -10.13 13.34
C ALA A 94 -0.34 -9.74 11.89
N CYS A 95 0.72 -9.39 11.15
CA CYS A 95 0.50 -8.95 9.78
C CYS A 95 -0.07 -10.15 9.04
N GLU A 96 -1.37 -10.12 8.81
CA GLU A 96 -2.07 -11.32 8.38
C GLU A 96 -1.56 -11.77 7.02
N ILE A 97 -1.39 -13.08 6.89
CA ILE A 97 -0.96 -13.69 5.63
C ILE A 97 -2.16 -13.64 4.69
N PRO A 98 -2.05 -12.96 3.52
CA PRO A 98 -3.15 -12.93 2.57
C PRO A 98 -3.39 -14.31 1.96
N VAL A 99 -4.59 -14.55 1.44
CA VAL A 99 -4.95 -15.79 0.76
C VAL A 99 -5.45 -15.46 -0.64
N ILE A 100 -4.75 -15.97 -1.66
CA ILE A 100 -5.21 -15.86 -3.04
C ILE A 100 -6.33 -16.88 -3.21
N LYS A 101 -7.54 -16.39 -3.49
CA LYS A 101 -8.74 -17.21 -3.68
C LYS A 101 -8.77 -17.81 -5.07
N ASN A 102 -8.46 -16.99 -6.08
CA ASN A 102 -8.48 -17.43 -7.46
C ASN A 102 -7.58 -16.56 -8.35
N VAL A 103 -7.12 -17.16 -9.43
CA VAL A 103 -6.46 -16.47 -10.54
C VAL A 103 -7.05 -17.04 -11.82
N TYR A 104 -7.66 -16.20 -12.64
CA TYR A 104 -8.42 -16.63 -13.80
C TYR A 104 -8.30 -15.65 -14.96
N LEU A 105 -8.68 -16.12 -16.14
CA LEU A 105 -8.76 -15.30 -17.35
C LEU A 105 -10.17 -14.70 -17.45
N GLY A 106 -10.24 -13.38 -17.47
CA GLY A 106 -11.46 -12.63 -17.74
C GLY A 106 -11.69 -12.43 -19.24
N GLU A 107 -12.48 -11.40 -19.58
CA GLU A 107 -12.69 -11.04 -20.99
C GLU A 107 -11.40 -10.56 -21.66
N GLY A 108 -11.25 -10.92 -22.94
CA GLY A 108 -10.05 -10.55 -23.70
C GLY A 108 -8.78 -11.22 -23.16
N ASP A 109 -8.93 -12.32 -22.43
CA ASP A 109 -7.84 -13.08 -21.81
C ASP A 109 -7.06 -12.32 -20.72
N GLN A 110 -7.61 -11.23 -20.18
CA GLN A 110 -7.02 -10.48 -19.07
C GLN A 110 -6.83 -11.38 -17.83
N ILE A 111 -5.64 -11.40 -17.24
CA ILE A 111 -5.42 -12.11 -15.98
C ILE A 111 -5.99 -11.29 -14.83
N ILE A 112 -6.83 -11.93 -14.01
CA ILE A 112 -7.48 -11.35 -12.85
C ILE A 112 -7.14 -12.19 -11.61
N MET A 113 -6.70 -11.51 -10.55
CA MET A 113 -6.43 -12.11 -9.24
C MET A 113 -7.51 -11.66 -8.23
N ASP A 114 -8.10 -12.63 -7.52
CA ASP A 114 -9.03 -12.42 -6.41
C ASP A 114 -8.35 -12.82 -5.10
N TYR A 115 -8.10 -11.84 -4.22
CA TYR A 115 -7.22 -11.96 -3.06
C TYR A 115 -7.62 -11.01 -1.93
N PRO A 116 -8.84 -11.14 -1.36
CA PRO A 116 -9.29 -10.27 -0.28
C PRO A 116 -8.35 -10.34 0.93
N VAL A 117 -7.97 -9.16 1.44
CA VAL A 117 -7.13 -8.96 2.64
C VAL A 117 -7.85 -8.08 3.65
N ASP A 118 -7.46 -8.14 4.93
CA ASP A 118 -7.86 -7.14 5.91
C ASP A 118 -7.16 -5.81 5.62
N GLU A 119 -7.94 -4.75 5.53
CA GLU A 119 -7.48 -3.39 5.23
C GLU A 119 -7.08 -2.62 6.50
N VAL A 120 -7.44 -3.12 7.70
CA VAL A 120 -7.00 -2.54 8.98
C VAL A 120 -5.49 -2.55 9.02
N ASP A 121 -4.82 -1.39 9.03
CA ASP A 121 -3.34 -1.24 8.99
C ASP A 121 -2.63 -1.61 7.67
N LEU A 122 -3.35 -1.74 6.56
CA LEU A 122 -2.74 -2.07 5.27
C LEU A 122 -1.83 -0.94 4.75
N TYR A 123 -0.52 -1.19 4.72
CA TYR A 123 0.46 -0.28 4.13
C TYR A 123 0.63 -0.53 2.62
N ALA A 124 0.78 -1.79 2.22
CA ALA A 124 0.87 -2.21 0.83
C ALA A 124 0.61 -3.71 0.67
N ILE A 125 0.27 -4.15 -0.53
CA ILE A 125 0.38 -5.55 -0.94
C ILE A 125 1.53 -5.68 -1.93
N GLU A 126 2.34 -6.72 -1.77
CA GLU A 126 3.31 -7.13 -2.77
C GLU A 126 2.91 -8.49 -3.35
N TYR A 127 2.92 -8.63 -4.67
CA TYR A 127 2.79 -9.92 -5.32
C TYR A 127 3.95 -10.18 -6.28
N GLN A 128 4.23 -11.46 -6.48
CA GLN A 128 5.27 -11.96 -7.36
C GLN A 128 4.69 -12.99 -8.32
N ILE A 129 5.14 -12.95 -9.57
CA ILE A 129 4.82 -13.98 -10.57
C ILE A 129 6.13 -14.66 -10.98
N ALA A 130 6.13 -15.99 -11.03
CA ALA A 130 7.28 -16.80 -11.38
C ALA A 130 6.91 -17.92 -12.36
N THR A 131 7.90 -18.42 -13.08
CA THR A 131 7.75 -19.58 -14.00
C THR A 131 7.82 -20.92 -13.27
N ASP A 132 8.15 -20.92 -11.97
CA ASP A 132 8.23 -22.09 -11.10
C ASP A 132 7.54 -21.84 -9.75
N ASP A 133 7.03 -22.91 -9.13
CA ASP A 133 6.29 -22.87 -7.87
C ASP A 133 7.15 -22.55 -6.64
N LYS A 134 8.48 -22.62 -6.78
CA LYS A 134 9.45 -22.28 -5.74
C LYS A 134 9.88 -20.81 -5.81
N PHE A 135 9.41 -20.06 -6.82
CA PHE A 135 9.78 -18.66 -7.05
C PHE A 135 11.29 -18.45 -7.16
N THR A 136 11.97 -19.36 -7.86
CA THR A 136 13.40 -19.21 -8.20
C THR A 136 13.60 -18.37 -9.45
N ASN A 137 12.62 -18.34 -10.35
CA ASN A 137 12.60 -17.59 -11.59
C ASN A 137 11.41 -16.61 -11.60
N ILE A 138 11.53 -15.53 -10.83
CA ILE A 138 10.54 -14.46 -10.74
C ILE A 138 10.62 -13.61 -12.02
N VAL A 139 9.47 -13.45 -12.68
CA VAL A 139 9.35 -12.63 -13.90
C VAL A 139 8.74 -11.26 -13.61
N GLN A 140 7.91 -11.14 -12.58
CA GLN A 140 7.25 -9.88 -12.22
C GLN A 140 7.17 -9.71 -10.70
N VAL A 141 7.38 -8.48 -10.24
CA VAL A 141 7.17 -8.06 -8.84
C VAL A 141 6.35 -6.78 -8.87
N ARG A 142 5.27 -6.74 -8.11
CA ARG A 142 4.40 -5.58 -8.02
C ARG A 142 4.14 -5.22 -6.57
N VAL A 143 4.14 -3.92 -6.28
CA VAL A 143 3.72 -3.36 -4.98
C VAL A 143 2.54 -2.43 -5.22
N VAL A 144 1.41 -2.74 -4.58
CA VAL A 144 0.18 -1.95 -4.58
C VAL A 144 0.07 -1.27 -3.22
N MET A 145 0.06 0.06 -3.19
CA MET A 145 -0.09 0.79 -1.93
C MET A 145 -1.48 0.54 -1.35
N GLY A 146 -1.60 0.52 -0.02
CA GLY A 146 -2.89 0.28 0.65
C GLY A 146 -3.99 1.27 0.24
N SER A 147 -3.62 2.51 -0.11
CA SER A 147 -4.55 3.52 -0.64
C SER A 147 -5.13 3.20 -2.02
N ASP A 148 -4.45 2.33 -2.78
CA ASP A 148 -4.81 1.97 -4.16
C ASP A 148 -5.23 0.48 -4.24
N TYR A 149 -5.39 -0.21 -3.10
CA TYR A 149 -5.72 -1.63 -3.04
C TYR A 149 -7.17 -1.92 -3.43
N THR A 150 -7.36 -2.99 -4.20
CA THR A 150 -8.66 -3.59 -4.49
C THR A 150 -8.59 -5.11 -4.35
N PRO A 151 -9.63 -5.78 -3.82
CA PRO A 151 -9.67 -7.25 -3.70
C PRO A 151 -9.56 -8.00 -5.04
N ILE A 152 -9.99 -7.34 -6.11
CA ILE A 152 -9.85 -7.81 -7.49
C ILE A 152 -8.74 -6.99 -8.16
N GLU A 153 -7.66 -7.64 -8.58
CA GLU A 153 -6.54 -7.01 -9.27
C GLU A 153 -6.45 -7.49 -10.71
N PHE A 154 -6.29 -6.53 -11.61
CA PHE A 154 -5.97 -6.79 -13.01
C PHE A 154 -4.45 -6.80 -13.15
N ILE A 155 -3.88 -7.94 -13.54
CA ILE A 155 -2.43 -8.09 -13.65
C ILE A 155 -1.97 -7.45 -14.96
N GLU A 156 -0.94 -6.61 -14.92
CA GLU A 156 -0.32 -6.05 -16.12
C GLU A 156 0.47 -7.12 -16.87
N MET A 157 0.15 -7.31 -18.16
CA MET A 157 0.58 -8.48 -18.94
C MET A 157 1.61 -8.14 -20.01
N ASN A 158 1.91 -6.85 -20.15
CA ASN A 158 2.48 -6.27 -21.36
C ASN A 158 3.83 -5.56 -21.13
N ASP A 159 4.36 -5.57 -19.92
CA ASP A 159 5.72 -5.09 -19.59
C ASP A 159 6.84 -5.97 -20.18
N GLY A 160 6.49 -6.98 -20.98
CA GLY A 160 7.41 -7.93 -21.61
C GLY A 160 7.76 -9.14 -20.74
N THR A 161 7.24 -9.24 -19.52
CA THR A 161 7.60 -10.30 -18.56
C THR A 161 6.69 -11.53 -18.62
N ILE A 162 5.44 -11.37 -19.07
CA ILE A 162 4.46 -12.45 -19.19
C ILE A 162 4.27 -12.83 -20.66
N THR A 163 4.64 -14.08 -21.01
CA THR A 163 4.47 -14.65 -22.35
C THR A 163 3.11 -15.31 -22.51
N ASN A 164 2.57 -15.34 -23.73
CA ASN A 164 1.27 -15.95 -24.03
C ASN A 164 1.26 -17.45 -23.70
N GLU A 165 0.10 -17.96 -23.31
CA GLU A 165 -0.19 -19.39 -23.21
C GLU A 165 0.83 -20.19 -22.34
N THR A 166 1.43 -19.52 -21.36
CA THR A 166 2.53 -20.01 -20.52
C THR A 166 2.05 -20.25 -19.09
N ALA A 167 2.56 -21.30 -18.45
CA ALA A 167 2.24 -21.62 -17.06
C ALA A 167 3.06 -20.74 -16.11
N TYR A 168 2.39 -20.20 -15.10
CA TYR A 168 2.96 -19.31 -14.09
C TYR A 168 2.42 -19.64 -12.70
N TYR A 169 3.11 -19.10 -11.70
CA TYR A 169 2.77 -19.20 -10.29
C TYR A 169 2.79 -17.82 -9.67
N ILE A 170 1.78 -17.51 -8.87
CA ILE A 170 1.66 -16.23 -8.15
C ILE A 170 1.52 -16.45 -6.65
N ARG A 171 2.13 -15.55 -5.89
CA ARG A 171 1.98 -15.42 -4.43
C ARG A 171 1.94 -13.95 -4.05
N ALA A 172 1.28 -13.63 -2.95
CA ALA A 172 1.17 -12.29 -2.42
C ALA A 172 1.59 -12.25 -0.94
N ARG A 173 1.99 -11.07 -0.46
CA ARG A 173 2.22 -10.80 0.96
C ARG A 173 1.76 -9.39 1.31
N ARG A 174 1.41 -9.20 2.57
CA ARG A 174 0.89 -7.96 3.12
C ARG A 174 2.01 -7.20 3.81
N HIS A 175 2.08 -5.91 3.58
CA HIS A 175 2.89 -4.98 4.38
C HIS A 175 1.91 -4.23 5.29
N CYS A 176 2.09 -4.34 6.60
CA CYS A 176 1.26 -3.65 7.60
C CYS A 176 1.93 -2.34 8.07
N SER A 177 3.21 -2.17 7.74
CA SER A 177 3.95 -0.92 7.82
C SER A 177 5.20 -1.03 6.94
N LYS A 178 6.05 0.01 6.94
CA LYS A 178 7.35 -0.03 6.24
C LYS A 178 8.30 -1.13 6.73
N SER A 179 8.12 -1.63 7.95
CA SER A 179 9.03 -2.59 8.59
C SER A 179 8.34 -3.89 9.04
N VAL A 180 7.03 -4.01 8.84
CA VAL A 180 6.25 -5.18 9.25
C VAL A 180 5.58 -5.77 8.01
N VAL A 181 6.00 -6.98 7.66
CA VAL A 181 5.56 -7.71 6.47
C VAL A 181 5.12 -9.11 6.89
N SER A 182 4.04 -9.61 6.29
CA SER A 182 3.57 -10.98 6.50
C SER A 182 4.40 -12.00 5.72
N ASP A 183 4.23 -13.27 6.08
CA ASP A 183 4.69 -14.37 5.23
C ASP A 183 3.94 -14.40 3.90
N TRP A 184 4.45 -15.16 2.94
CA TRP A 184 3.81 -15.35 1.64
C TRP A 184 2.50 -16.15 1.77
N SER A 185 1.53 -15.80 0.92
CA SER A 185 0.28 -16.54 0.73
C SER A 185 0.51 -17.97 0.24
N ASN A 186 -0.59 -18.71 0.09
CA ASN A 186 -0.61 -19.87 -0.79
C ASN A 186 -0.08 -19.53 -2.19
N VAL A 187 0.61 -20.49 -2.80
CA VAL A 187 1.03 -20.40 -4.21
C VAL A 187 -0.14 -20.82 -5.08
N PHE A 188 -0.48 -20.00 -6.06
CA PHE A 188 -1.54 -20.28 -7.02
C PHE A 188 -0.94 -20.44 -8.42
N GLY A 189 -1.16 -21.60 -9.05
CA GLY A 189 -0.76 -21.85 -10.43
C GLY A 189 -1.83 -21.41 -11.42
N PHE A 190 -1.43 -20.75 -12.50
CA PHE A 190 -2.34 -20.33 -13.57
C PHE A 190 -1.65 -20.42 -14.94
N ARG A 191 -2.42 -20.31 -16.01
CA ARG A 191 -1.90 -20.22 -17.38
C ARG A 191 -2.28 -18.86 -17.96
N SER A 192 -1.32 -18.13 -18.50
CA SER A 192 -1.60 -16.88 -19.21
C SER A 192 -2.45 -17.13 -20.45
N GLY A 193 -3.24 -16.15 -20.84
CA GLY A 193 -4.13 -16.27 -21.99
C GLY A 193 -3.43 -16.04 -23.33
N LYS A 194 -4.24 -15.92 -24.37
CA LYS A 194 -3.81 -15.67 -25.74
C LYS A 194 -4.22 -14.26 -26.13
N TRP A 195 -3.44 -13.28 -25.70
CA TRP A 195 -3.66 -11.90 -26.16
C TRP A 195 -3.47 -11.84 -27.68
N GLY A 196 -4.48 -11.29 -28.36
CA GLY A 196 -4.51 -11.14 -29.81
C GLY A 196 -3.40 -10.21 -30.33
N VAL A 197 -3.33 -10.04 -31.65
CA VAL A 197 -2.43 -9.05 -32.27
C VAL A 197 -2.79 -7.68 -31.71
N ARG A 198 -1.89 -7.14 -30.87
CA ARG A 198 -2.01 -5.80 -30.29
C ARG A 198 -2.05 -4.78 -31.43
N ARG A 199 -3.00 -3.85 -31.35
CA ARG A 199 -3.18 -2.82 -32.38
C ARG A 199 -2.79 -1.48 -31.79
N VAL A 200 -2.10 -0.68 -32.61
CA VAL A 200 -1.95 0.74 -32.33
C VAL A 200 -3.33 1.36 -32.45
N LEU A 201 -3.78 1.99 -31.36
CA LEU A 201 -5.04 2.72 -31.30
C LEU A 201 -4.75 4.21 -31.32
N GLU A 202 -5.51 4.92 -32.13
CA GLU A 202 -5.59 6.37 -32.08
C GLU A 202 -6.51 6.77 -30.94
N ALA A 203 -6.01 7.63 -30.05
CA ALA A 203 -6.74 8.09 -28.89
C ALA A 203 -6.54 9.58 -28.65
N TYR A 204 -7.54 10.23 -28.10
CA TYR A 204 -7.44 11.56 -27.54
C TYR A 204 -7.19 11.43 -26.04
N CYS A 205 -6.17 12.12 -25.53
CA CYS A 205 -5.74 12.01 -24.12
C CYS A 205 -5.71 13.38 -23.44
N LEU A 206 -6.05 13.43 -22.15
CA LEU A 206 -5.87 14.61 -21.29
C LEU A 206 -5.06 14.25 -20.03
N PRO A 207 -4.12 15.10 -19.61
CA PRO A 207 -3.28 14.82 -18.45
C PRO A 207 -4.00 15.13 -17.13
N ALA A 208 -3.52 14.56 -16.02
CA ALA A 208 -4.26 14.65 -14.75
C ALA A 208 -4.33 16.05 -14.12
N ASN A 209 -3.38 16.94 -14.44
CA ASN A 209 -3.35 18.33 -14.02
C ASN A 209 -4.17 19.28 -14.92
N TYR A 210 -4.89 18.75 -15.91
CA TYR A 210 -5.66 19.58 -16.84
C TYR A 210 -6.99 20.00 -16.21
N ASP A 211 -7.19 21.30 -16.04
CA ASP A 211 -8.35 21.91 -15.36
C ASP A 211 -9.57 22.16 -16.27
N LEU A 212 -9.56 21.65 -17.51
CA LEU A 212 -10.73 21.72 -18.39
C LEU A 212 -11.71 20.56 -18.15
N ASP A 213 -12.98 20.77 -18.51
CA ASP A 213 -14.00 19.72 -18.50
C ASP A 213 -13.51 18.50 -19.30
N LYS A 214 -13.68 17.29 -18.75
CA LYS A 214 -13.36 16.04 -19.46
C LYS A 214 -14.04 15.95 -20.83
N LYS A 215 -15.21 16.59 -21.01
CA LYS A 215 -15.90 16.70 -22.31
C LYS A 215 -15.12 17.49 -23.34
N SER A 216 -14.11 18.27 -22.94
CA SER A 216 -13.19 18.90 -23.89
C SER A 216 -12.67 17.87 -24.86
N ILE A 217 -12.29 16.67 -24.40
CA ILE A 217 -11.77 15.56 -25.22
C ILE A 217 -12.69 15.16 -26.38
N CYS A 218 -13.98 15.51 -26.32
CA CYS A 218 -14.96 15.26 -27.37
C CYS A 218 -14.80 16.16 -28.60
N GLN A 219 -14.20 17.35 -28.43
CA GLN A 219 -14.05 18.32 -29.50
C GLN A 219 -12.99 17.88 -30.50
N THR A 220 -13.33 17.92 -31.79
CA THR A 220 -12.51 17.45 -32.90
C THR A 220 -11.32 18.39 -33.14
N GLY A 221 -10.21 18.17 -32.45
CA GLY A 221 -8.93 18.85 -32.67
C GLY A 221 -7.76 17.88 -32.53
N GLY A 222 -6.83 17.87 -33.49
CA GLY A 222 -5.71 16.91 -33.53
C GLY A 222 -4.65 17.07 -32.45
N VAL A 223 -4.70 18.15 -31.66
CA VAL A 223 -3.66 18.49 -30.66
C VAL A 223 -3.57 17.46 -29.53
N TRP A 224 -4.66 16.76 -29.25
CA TRP A 224 -4.72 15.77 -28.16
C TRP A 224 -4.61 14.33 -28.64
N LYS A 225 -4.46 14.13 -29.95
CA LYS A 225 -4.37 12.82 -30.58
C LYS A 225 -3.01 12.18 -30.28
N LYS A 226 -3.03 10.95 -29.81
CA LYS A 226 -1.91 10.13 -29.40
C LYS A 226 -2.12 8.70 -29.91
N GLN A 227 -1.01 8.00 -30.09
CA GLN A 227 -1.03 6.58 -30.41
C GLN A 227 -0.67 5.79 -29.16
N VAL A 228 -1.46 4.77 -28.85
CA VAL A 228 -1.27 3.89 -27.69
C VAL A 228 -1.52 2.44 -28.07
N ILE A 229 -1.03 1.53 -27.24
CA ILE A 229 -1.35 0.10 -27.29
C ILE A 229 -2.02 -0.29 -25.97
N LEU A 230 -3.00 -1.19 -26.03
CA LEU A 230 -3.60 -1.82 -24.85
C LEU A 230 -3.14 -3.28 -24.71
N ASP A 231 -3.14 -3.78 -23.49
CA ASP A 231 -2.91 -5.20 -23.17
C ASP A 231 -4.11 -6.11 -23.42
N THR A 232 -5.28 -5.50 -23.50
CA THR A 232 -6.52 -6.14 -23.87
C THR A 232 -6.89 -5.81 -25.32
N PRO A 233 -7.62 -6.68 -26.04
CA PRO A 233 -7.97 -6.46 -27.44
C PRO A 233 -8.81 -5.20 -27.71
N GLU A 234 -9.55 -4.73 -26.71
CA GLU A 234 -10.47 -3.59 -26.80
C GLU A 234 -10.43 -2.80 -25.48
N PRO A 235 -10.68 -1.48 -25.51
CA PRO A 235 -10.64 -0.64 -24.32
C PRO A 235 -11.75 -0.96 -23.32
N ARG A 236 -11.38 -1.29 -22.08
CA ARG A 236 -12.31 -1.61 -20.99
C ARG A 236 -11.67 -1.33 -19.62
N ALA A 237 -12.47 -1.40 -18.55
CA ALA A 237 -11.94 -1.39 -17.19
C ALA A 237 -10.94 -2.54 -16.99
N GLY A 238 -9.77 -2.23 -16.42
CA GLY A 238 -8.66 -3.15 -16.25
C GLY A 238 -7.61 -3.10 -17.37
N SER A 239 -7.90 -2.50 -18.53
CA SER A 239 -6.92 -2.35 -19.62
C SER A 239 -5.76 -1.46 -19.18
N PHE A 240 -4.52 -1.93 -19.36
CA PHE A 240 -3.31 -1.11 -19.20
C PHE A 240 -2.90 -0.48 -20.53
N ILE A 241 -2.43 0.76 -20.45
CA ILE A 241 -2.04 1.59 -21.59
C ILE A 241 -0.52 1.57 -21.73
N PHE A 242 -0.04 1.35 -22.95
CA PHE A 242 1.37 1.31 -23.33
C PHE A 242 1.66 2.29 -24.45
N LEU A 243 2.94 2.68 -24.56
CA LEU A 243 3.45 3.38 -25.73
C LEU A 243 3.45 2.47 -26.96
N ILE A 244 3.75 3.04 -28.13
CA ILE A 244 3.69 2.34 -29.42
C ILE A 244 4.71 1.19 -29.55
N ASP A 245 5.71 1.12 -28.68
CA ASP A 245 6.62 -0.03 -28.58
C ASP A 245 5.93 -1.29 -28.03
N GLY A 246 4.75 -1.13 -27.43
CA GLY A 246 3.93 -2.19 -26.86
C GLY A 246 4.49 -2.82 -25.58
N ILE A 247 5.53 -2.22 -24.98
CA ILE A 247 6.24 -2.72 -23.80
C ILE A 247 6.32 -1.64 -22.71
N THR A 248 6.52 -0.38 -23.07
CA THR A 248 6.68 0.72 -22.10
C THR A 248 5.32 1.19 -21.61
N SER A 249 5.03 1.06 -20.30
CA SER A 249 3.77 1.51 -19.71
C SER A 249 3.61 3.03 -19.80
N ALA A 250 2.40 3.49 -20.09
CA ALA A 250 2.03 4.90 -20.30
C ALA A 250 1.78 5.63 -18.96
N ILE A 251 2.83 5.78 -18.17
CA ILE A 251 2.83 6.36 -16.81
C ILE A 251 3.74 7.60 -16.70
N PRO A 252 3.64 8.41 -15.63
CA PRO A 252 4.57 9.50 -15.35
C PRO A 252 6.04 9.05 -15.45
N GLY A 253 6.86 9.85 -16.10
CA GLY A 253 8.26 9.55 -16.42
C GLY A 253 8.48 8.92 -17.80
N ASN A 254 7.48 8.20 -18.33
CA ASN A 254 7.57 7.54 -19.65
C ASN A 254 6.85 8.33 -20.76
N LEU A 255 5.96 9.25 -20.42
CA LEU A 255 5.09 9.97 -21.35
C LEU A 255 5.73 11.22 -21.98
N ARG A 256 7.06 11.26 -22.11
CA ARG A 256 7.76 12.42 -22.68
C ARG A 256 7.35 12.71 -24.13
N GLU A 257 7.06 11.68 -24.91
CA GLU A 257 6.57 11.82 -26.29
C GLU A 257 5.13 12.35 -26.38
N PHE A 258 4.39 12.35 -25.26
CA PHE A 258 3.03 12.89 -25.19
C PHE A 258 3.05 14.40 -24.91
N GLU A 259 4.19 14.95 -24.47
CA GLU A 259 4.35 16.38 -24.27
C GLU A 259 4.20 17.13 -25.61
N SER A 260 3.29 18.09 -25.64
CA SER A 260 2.97 18.93 -26.79
C SER A 260 2.64 20.34 -26.32
N ASP A 261 2.53 21.33 -27.21
CA ASP A 261 2.25 22.72 -26.79
C ASP A 261 0.93 22.87 -26.01
N ASN A 262 -0.07 22.00 -26.26
CA ASN A 262 -1.31 21.88 -25.49
C ASN A 262 -2.03 20.54 -25.83
N PRO A 263 -2.19 19.58 -24.88
CA PRO A 263 -2.02 19.71 -23.44
C PRO A 263 -0.59 19.36 -23.01
N VAL A 264 -0.15 19.95 -21.90
CA VAL A 264 1.15 19.70 -21.25
C VAL A 264 0.96 18.99 -19.92
N GLY A 265 1.98 18.25 -19.47
CA GLY A 265 2.04 17.68 -18.13
C GLY A 265 1.81 16.17 -18.05
N PHE A 266 1.71 15.48 -19.20
CA PHE A 266 1.57 14.02 -19.23
C PHE A 266 2.72 13.31 -18.52
N ASN A 267 3.96 13.75 -18.72
CA ASN A 267 5.13 13.10 -18.16
C ASN A 267 5.26 13.28 -16.64
N GLN A 268 4.62 14.31 -16.07
CA GLN A 268 4.62 14.56 -14.64
C GLN A 268 3.38 13.98 -13.95
N HIS A 269 2.24 13.99 -14.64
CA HIS A 269 0.93 13.76 -14.02
C HIS A 269 0.15 12.59 -14.62
N GLY A 270 0.64 11.96 -15.68
CA GLY A 270 -0.02 10.81 -16.31
C GLY A 270 -1.27 11.19 -17.12
N ILE A 271 -1.88 10.17 -17.72
CA ILE A 271 -3.15 10.29 -18.45
C ILE A 271 -4.29 10.13 -17.44
N ARG A 272 -5.27 11.05 -17.45
CA ARG A 272 -6.46 10.96 -16.59
C ARG A 272 -7.71 10.57 -17.35
N TRP A 273 -7.84 11.05 -18.59
CA TRP A 273 -8.93 10.71 -19.48
C TRP A 273 -8.39 10.31 -20.84
N ILE A 274 -9.01 9.27 -21.39
CA ILE A 274 -8.69 8.77 -22.73
C ILE A 274 -9.97 8.43 -23.46
N ARG A 275 -10.00 8.71 -24.76
CA ARG A 275 -11.08 8.39 -25.69
C ARG A 275 -10.48 7.84 -26.96
N PHE A 276 -10.97 6.72 -27.46
CA PHE A 276 -10.39 6.06 -28.64
C PHE A 276 -11.19 6.39 -29.90
N GLU A 277 -10.55 6.47 -31.08
CA GLU A 277 -11.28 6.63 -32.35
C GLU A 277 -12.07 5.36 -32.73
N ALA A 278 -11.59 4.20 -32.30
CA ALA A 278 -12.21 2.89 -32.47
C ALA A 278 -11.97 2.03 -31.21
N PRO A 279 -12.87 1.08 -30.86
CA PRO A 279 -14.07 0.70 -31.58
C PRO A 279 -15.26 1.67 -31.41
N ASP A 280 -15.28 2.49 -30.36
CA ASP A 280 -16.36 3.44 -30.09
C ASP A 280 -15.80 4.82 -29.72
N TRP A 281 -16.04 5.79 -30.59
CA TRP A 281 -15.58 7.18 -30.44
C TRP A 281 -16.36 7.99 -29.40
N SER A 282 -17.47 7.46 -28.90
CA SER A 282 -18.34 8.14 -27.96
C SER A 282 -17.86 8.00 -26.51
N ILE A 283 -17.04 7.00 -26.18
CA ILE A 283 -16.74 6.64 -24.78
C ILE A 283 -15.50 7.38 -24.27
N ILE A 284 -15.64 8.06 -23.14
CA ILE A 284 -14.51 8.61 -22.37
C ILE A 284 -14.26 7.69 -21.19
N TYR A 285 -13.02 7.21 -21.06
CA TYR A 285 -12.58 6.35 -19.97
C TYR A 285 -11.84 7.17 -18.91
N ASN A 286 -12.03 6.86 -17.62
CA ASN A 286 -11.11 7.34 -16.58
C ASN A 286 -9.90 6.41 -16.52
N VAL A 287 -8.73 7.00 -16.36
CA VAL A 287 -7.46 6.30 -16.22
C VAL A 287 -6.89 6.60 -14.85
N ASP A 288 -6.34 5.59 -14.17
CA ASP A 288 -5.45 5.81 -13.04
C ASP A 288 -4.13 6.36 -13.58
N PRO A 289 -3.84 7.66 -13.39
CA PRO A 289 -2.65 8.26 -13.98
C PRO A 289 -1.36 7.68 -13.41
N LYS A 290 -1.37 7.09 -12.21
CA LYS A 290 -0.15 6.57 -11.58
C LYS A 290 0.33 5.28 -12.25
N ILE A 291 -0.62 4.46 -12.71
CA ILE A 291 -0.34 3.10 -13.22
C ILE A 291 -0.82 2.88 -14.66
N GLY A 292 -1.40 3.90 -15.30
CA GLY A 292 -1.80 3.83 -16.72
C GLY A 292 -2.91 2.81 -16.99
N LYS A 293 -3.81 2.59 -16.02
CA LYS A 293 -4.90 1.60 -16.09
C LYS A 293 -6.24 2.27 -16.31
N ILE A 294 -7.04 1.81 -17.26
CA ILE A 294 -8.44 2.22 -17.38
C ILE A 294 -9.22 1.69 -16.18
N ILE A 295 -9.84 2.57 -15.39
CA ILE A 295 -10.56 2.19 -14.18
C ILE A 295 -12.05 1.94 -14.49
N ASP A 296 -12.68 2.84 -15.23
CA ASP A 296 -14.10 2.78 -15.55
C ASP A 296 -14.43 3.64 -16.79
N ILE A 297 -15.72 3.68 -17.14
CA ILE A 297 -16.28 4.63 -18.10
C ILE A 297 -16.63 5.92 -17.36
N SER A 298 -16.06 7.04 -17.82
CA SER A 298 -16.27 8.36 -17.24
C SER A 298 -17.55 9.03 -17.71
N SER A 299 -17.81 9.01 -19.02
CA SER A 299 -18.94 9.68 -19.67
C SER A 299 -18.98 9.32 -21.16
N TYR A 300 -19.99 9.83 -21.85
CA TYR A 300 -20.10 9.76 -23.30
C TYR A 300 -19.99 11.16 -23.92
N CYS A 301 -19.36 11.25 -25.09
CA CYS A 301 -19.48 12.40 -25.96
C CYS A 301 -20.89 12.42 -26.53
N GLU A 302 -21.61 13.51 -26.31
CA GLU A 302 -22.92 13.72 -26.91
C GLU A 302 -22.74 13.89 -28.42
N SER A 303 -23.59 13.21 -29.19
CA SER A 303 -23.67 13.31 -30.65
C SER A 303 -24.23 14.64 -31.11
#